data_AF-A0A8S2WC84-F1
#
_entry.id   AF-A0A8S2WC84-F1
#
_cell.length_a   1.000
_cell.length_b   1.000
_cell.length_c   1.000
_cell.angle_alpha   90.00
_cell.angle_beta   90.00
_cell.angle_gamma   90.00
#
_symmetry.space_group_name_H-M   'P 1'
#
loop_
_entity.id
_entity.type
_entity.pdbx_description
1 polymer ?
#
loop_
_entity_poly.entity_id
_entity_poly.type
_entity_poly.pdbx_seq_one_letter_code
_entity_poly.pdbx_strand_id
1 'polypeptide(L)'
;MHFFHSVIAPNRLVPLWCYKISQLSASYTVVLGILGISLAFIYGKGNRLSTFRDVIRYIFNFTCIIGIMIVAASTLIHRLYDKVPYDKSKSNHVNNIMHADRVLSLLRCFLLILIIKSLRNLRKLNRFNQNGLKAERIQLSKQSPVYIKYLAATIDACNQLSGGMTGHAALQLMMAYEEGQLENVSCVVLRMTRPARRSQALVDDKDDTEALALITIIHNYDASLSAMSQGFWSRILAGTLGSQNCIPFFRPLVLQLGLLGYQWPFRTGIFHTKLLDDSLSRSTEILQSIIEWNEMQHSNMHCDVLLLPSLNTEPISRAIKSGGFLEISLPSTHMLDLRPHHGKTWKQYVKTLKRTNRRPYLERFIEQGGVIEEIHDISRTEVGAMVCHQWDYIARFRKERNEPRTLARPNAQFIASLGTSMIEPYRSVVFLRLNNEVIASSVIFRFPNKLLTTDLHGHNHETSRPVKGYFVMLQWTIKDALEKHFDFIDFGPTTPGPKIDLGCIQLPLQGGAYCGNPIISYGVSKICQRVDTVHMKKEDSKTNDPQATTQGNKPDAARVSSLTKEKRKVTANIRHYPVSCNDSYVVEAQDPTERK
;
A
#
# COMPACT_ATOMS: atom_id res chain seq x y z
N MET A 1 23.17 -25.95 -44.22
CA MET A 1 21.72 -26.24 -44.28
C MET A 1 21.36 -27.27 -45.38
N HIS A 2 22.10 -28.38 -45.52
CA HIS A 2 21.75 -29.45 -46.48
C HIS A 2 21.86 -30.87 -45.88
N PHE A 3 22.16 -31.00 -44.58
CA PHE A 3 22.39 -32.30 -43.93
C PHE A 3 21.16 -32.90 -43.23
N PHE A 4 20.00 -32.20 -43.23
CA PHE A 4 18.75 -32.71 -42.65
C PHE A 4 17.74 -33.21 -43.69
N HIS A 5 18.08 -33.19 -44.98
CA HIS A 5 17.10 -33.42 -46.04
C HIS A 5 16.87 -34.88 -46.44
N SER A 6 17.67 -35.83 -45.94
CA SER A 6 17.69 -37.22 -46.46
C SER A 6 17.23 -38.32 -45.47
N VAL A 7 16.80 -38.00 -44.25
CA VAL A 7 16.39 -39.03 -43.25
C VAL A 7 14.87 -39.11 -43.02
N ILE A 8 14.07 -38.28 -43.69
CA ILE A 8 12.61 -38.36 -43.57
C ILE A 8 12.06 -38.61 -44.96
N ALA A 9 11.51 -39.79 -45.23
CA ALA A 9 10.47 -39.94 -46.23
C ALA A 9 9.25 -39.14 -45.71
N PRO A 10 9.06 -37.86 -46.10
CA PRO A 10 8.21 -36.91 -45.36
C PRO A 10 6.72 -37.20 -45.52
N ASN A 11 6.37 -38.01 -46.52
CA ASN A 11 5.05 -38.01 -47.11
C ASN A 11 4.04 -38.89 -46.37
N ARG A 12 4.47 -39.76 -45.44
CA ARG A 12 3.55 -40.61 -44.64
C ARG A 12 3.66 -40.43 -43.13
N LEU A 13 4.84 -40.07 -42.61
CA LEU A 13 5.05 -39.98 -41.17
C LEU A 13 4.43 -38.70 -40.58
N VAL A 14 4.57 -37.56 -41.24
CA VAL A 14 4.12 -36.26 -40.71
C VAL A 14 2.59 -36.23 -40.44
N PRO A 15 1.70 -36.69 -41.34
CA PRO A 15 0.27 -36.76 -41.07
C PRO A 15 -0.07 -37.68 -39.89
N LEU A 16 0.65 -38.80 -39.74
CA LEU A 16 0.49 -39.74 -38.63
C LEU A 16 0.92 -39.13 -37.29
N TRP A 17 2.02 -38.38 -37.27
CA TRP A 17 2.49 -37.64 -36.10
C TRP A 17 1.50 -36.56 -35.69
N CYS A 18 1.00 -35.75 -36.64
CA CYS A 18 0.00 -34.72 -36.34
C CYS A 18 -1.30 -35.34 -35.80
N TYR A 19 -1.77 -36.45 -36.38
CA TYR A 19 -2.93 -37.17 -35.88
C TYR A 19 -2.73 -37.71 -34.45
N LYS A 20 -1.57 -38.30 -34.17
CA LYS A 20 -1.22 -38.78 -32.81
C LYS A 20 -1.13 -37.63 -31.79
N ILE A 21 -0.56 -36.49 -32.18
CA ILE A 21 -0.49 -35.29 -31.34
C ILE A 21 -1.90 -34.75 -31.06
N SER A 22 -2.78 -34.74 -32.06
CA SER A 22 -4.18 -34.35 -31.83
C SER A 22 -4.90 -35.31 -30.88
N GLN A 23 -4.74 -36.63 -31.06
CA GLN A 23 -5.33 -37.61 -30.13
C GLN A 23 -4.81 -37.43 -28.70
N LEU A 24 -3.50 -37.22 -28.52
CA LEU A 24 -2.91 -36.94 -27.21
C LEU A 24 -3.48 -35.66 -26.59
N SER A 25 -3.67 -34.61 -27.39
CA SER A 25 -4.30 -33.36 -26.93
C SER A 25 -5.76 -33.56 -26.51
N ALA A 26 -6.49 -34.45 -27.20
CA ALA A 26 -7.86 -34.80 -26.87
C ALA A 26 -7.94 -35.52 -25.51
N SER A 27 -7.12 -36.55 -25.31
CA SER A 27 -7.02 -37.28 -24.05
C SER A 27 -6.63 -36.35 -22.90
N TYR A 28 -5.67 -35.45 -23.12
CA TYR A 28 -5.27 -34.45 -22.14
C TYR A 28 -6.42 -33.51 -21.74
N THR A 29 -7.20 -33.05 -22.71
CA THR A 29 -8.37 -32.18 -22.46
C THR A 29 -9.44 -32.90 -21.63
N VAL A 30 -9.68 -34.19 -21.90
CA VAL A 30 -10.60 -35.01 -21.11
C VAL A 30 -10.12 -35.17 -19.67
N VAL A 31 -8.83 -35.48 -19.47
CA VAL A 31 -8.23 -35.57 -18.12
C VAL A 31 -8.37 -34.25 -17.37
N LEU A 32 -8.11 -33.12 -18.04
CA LEU A 32 -8.31 -31.80 -17.43
C LEU A 32 -9.78 -31.51 -17.13
N GLY A 33 -10.71 -31.93 -17.99
CA GLY A 33 -12.14 -31.81 -17.72
C GLY A 33 -12.55 -32.57 -16.45
N ILE A 34 -12.13 -33.84 -16.33
CA ILE A 34 -12.40 -34.68 -15.15
C ILE A 34 -11.78 -34.07 -13.89
N LEU A 35 -10.54 -33.59 -13.99
CA LEU A 35 -9.85 -32.96 -12.86
C LEU A 35 -10.52 -31.64 -12.47
N GLY A 36 -10.97 -30.84 -13.43
CA GLY A 36 -11.73 -29.61 -13.19
C GLY A 36 -13.06 -29.86 -12.49
N ILE A 37 -13.79 -30.90 -12.91
CA ILE A 37 -15.04 -31.34 -12.24
C ILE A 37 -14.75 -31.84 -10.82
N SER A 38 -13.71 -32.66 -10.66
CA SER A 38 -13.28 -33.17 -9.35
C SER A 38 -12.92 -32.03 -8.40
N LEU A 39 -12.21 -31.02 -8.90
CA LEU A 39 -11.92 -29.80 -8.15
C LEU A 39 -13.21 -29.08 -7.75
N ALA A 40 -14.15 -28.89 -8.67
CA ALA A 40 -15.44 -28.24 -8.40
C ALA A 40 -16.23 -28.92 -7.27
N PHE A 41 -16.17 -30.26 -7.15
CA PHE A 41 -16.76 -30.99 -6.02
C PHE A 41 -15.98 -30.83 -4.71
N ILE A 42 -14.64 -30.74 -4.78
CA ILE A 42 -13.78 -30.50 -3.60
C ILE A 42 -13.99 -29.08 -3.04
N TYR A 43 -14.44 -28.12 -3.86
CA TYR A 43 -14.68 -26.71 -3.50
C TYR A 43 -15.81 -26.47 -2.46
N GLY A 44 -16.34 -27.50 -1.82
CA GLY A 44 -17.36 -27.42 -0.76
C GLY A 44 -16.90 -26.71 0.53
N LYS A 45 -17.87 -26.11 1.23
CA LYS A 45 -17.74 -25.12 2.33
C LYS A 45 -17.06 -25.59 3.64
N GLY A 46 -16.40 -26.74 3.69
CA GLY A 46 -15.84 -27.29 4.94
C GLY A 46 -14.52 -28.08 4.82
N ASN A 47 -13.90 -28.10 3.64
CA ASN A 47 -12.74 -28.97 3.40
C ASN A 47 -11.41 -28.35 3.86
N ARG A 48 -10.64 -29.11 4.66
CA ARG A 48 -9.27 -28.79 5.13
C ARG A 48 -8.26 -28.55 3.99
N LEU A 49 -8.61 -28.93 2.75
CA LEU A 49 -7.82 -28.67 1.54
C LEU A 49 -7.87 -27.20 1.06
N SER A 50 -8.61 -26.32 1.75
CA SER A 50 -8.70 -24.89 1.44
C SER A 50 -7.34 -24.18 1.37
N THR A 51 -6.35 -24.63 2.14
CA THR A 51 -4.98 -24.10 2.14
C THR A 51 -4.22 -24.43 0.86
N PHE A 52 -4.45 -25.60 0.25
CA PHE A 52 -3.83 -26.01 -1.02
C PHE A 52 -4.65 -25.62 -2.26
N ARG A 53 -5.89 -25.17 -2.05
CA ARG A 53 -6.87 -24.80 -3.08
C ARG A 53 -6.31 -23.85 -4.13
N ASP A 54 -5.61 -22.80 -3.70
CA ASP A 54 -5.09 -21.79 -4.62
C ASP A 54 -3.87 -22.29 -5.41
N VAL A 55 -3.05 -23.17 -4.82
CA VAL A 55 -1.91 -23.84 -5.47
C VAL A 55 -2.39 -24.86 -6.50
N ILE A 56 -3.31 -25.75 -6.13
CA ILE A 56 -3.85 -26.78 -7.02
C ILE A 56 -4.56 -26.13 -8.22
N ARG A 57 -5.33 -25.06 -7.99
CA ARG A 57 -5.96 -24.29 -9.07
C ARG A 57 -4.92 -23.60 -9.96
N TYR A 58 -3.85 -23.07 -9.39
CA TYR A 58 -2.79 -22.45 -10.20
C TYR A 58 -2.13 -23.47 -11.11
N ILE A 59 -1.75 -24.63 -10.56
CA ILE A 59 -1.22 -25.75 -11.33
C ILE A 59 -2.22 -26.10 -12.42
N PHE A 60 -3.50 -26.30 -12.09
CA PHE A 60 -4.55 -26.61 -13.07
C PHE A 60 -4.69 -25.56 -14.18
N ASN A 61 -4.75 -24.27 -13.85
CA ASN A 61 -4.84 -23.19 -14.84
C ASN A 61 -3.60 -23.15 -15.73
N PHE A 62 -2.41 -23.33 -15.16
CA PHE A 62 -1.16 -23.39 -15.90
C PHE A 62 -1.14 -24.58 -16.86
N THR A 63 -1.58 -25.75 -16.39
CA THR A 63 -1.77 -26.96 -17.19
C THR A 63 -2.80 -26.74 -18.32
N CYS A 64 -3.91 -26.03 -18.07
CA CYS A 64 -4.85 -25.64 -19.12
C CYS A 64 -4.24 -24.67 -20.15
N ILE A 65 -3.42 -23.70 -19.73
CA ILE A 65 -2.73 -22.77 -20.64
C ILE A 65 -1.74 -23.52 -21.52
N ILE A 66 -0.95 -24.44 -20.94
CA ILE A 66 -0.06 -25.33 -21.72
C ILE A 66 -0.89 -26.13 -22.73
N GLY A 67 -2.04 -26.68 -22.31
CA GLY A 67 -2.98 -27.36 -23.19
C GLY A 67 -3.41 -26.49 -24.37
N ILE A 68 -3.83 -25.24 -24.12
CA ILE A 68 -4.21 -24.29 -25.17
C ILE A 68 -3.03 -24.03 -26.13
N MET A 69 -1.82 -23.84 -25.60
CA MET A 69 -0.63 -23.61 -26.43
C MET A 69 -0.29 -24.81 -27.32
N ILE A 70 -0.39 -26.04 -26.80
CA ILE A 70 -0.16 -27.28 -27.56
C ILE A 70 -1.21 -27.42 -28.68
N VAL A 71 -2.49 -27.18 -28.38
CA VAL A 71 -3.59 -27.26 -29.35
C VAL A 71 -3.45 -26.18 -30.43
N ALA A 72 -3.08 -24.96 -30.05
CA ALA A 72 -2.82 -23.86 -30.98
C ALA A 72 -1.61 -24.16 -31.89
N ALA A 73 -0.51 -24.66 -31.34
CA ALA A 73 0.67 -25.07 -32.10
C ALA A 73 0.35 -26.21 -33.09
N SER A 74 -0.40 -27.22 -32.66
CA SER A 74 -0.87 -28.31 -33.53
C SER A 74 -1.70 -27.77 -34.69
N THR A 75 -2.62 -26.85 -34.41
CA THR A 75 -3.47 -26.21 -35.43
C THR A 75 -2.64 -25.37 -36.42
N LEU A 76 -1.62 -24.66 -35.94
CA LEU A 76 -0.72 -23.88 -36.78
C LEU A 76 0.11 -24.79 -37.70
N ILE A 77 0.67 -25.87 -37.17
CA ILE A 77 1.41 -26.88 -37.94
C ILE A 77 0.52 -27.47 -39.04
N HIS A 78 -0.74 -27.79 -38.73
CA HIS A 78 -1.71 -28.24 -39.73
C HIS A 78 -1.98 -27.21 -40.83
N ARG A 79 -2.08 -25.91 -40.50
CA ARG A 79 -2.27 -24.84 -41.50
C ARG A 79 -1.03 -24.63 -42.37
N LEU A 80 0.16 -24.77 -41.81
CA LEU A 80 1.41 -24.65 -42.59
C LEU A 80 1.56 -25.85 -43.55
N TYR A 81 1.12 -27.04 -43.13
CA TYR A 81 1.16 -28.23 -43.96
C TYR A 81 0.21 -28.16 -45.18
N ASP A 82 -0.98 -27.56 -45.02
CA ASP A 82 -1.93 -27.35 -46.13
C ASP A 82 -1.37 -26.54 -47.31
N LYS A 83 -0.35 -25.72 -47.07
CA LYS A 83 0.28 -24.90 -48.11
C LYS A 83 1.33 -25.66 -48.91
N VAL A 84 1.72 -26.88 -48.49
CA VAL A 84 2.65 -27.71 -49.25
C VAL A 84 1.87 -28.40 -50.37
N PRO A 85 2.27 -28.25 -51.65
CA PRO A 85 1.58 -28.86 -52.79
C PRO A 85 1.79 -30.38 -52.76
N TYR A 86 0.93 -31.08 -52.01
CA TYR A 86 0.86 -32.52 -51.98
C TYR A 86 -0.12 -33.00 -53.07
N ASP A 87 0.23 -34.10 -53.75
CA ASP A 87 -0.56 -34.69 -54.82
C ASP A 87 -1.97 -35.07 -54.30
N LYS A 88 -2.96 -34.23 -54.62
CA LYS A 88 -4.34 -34.28 -54.13
C LYS A 88 -5.13 -35.51 -54.60
N SER A 89 -4.55 -36.33 -55.48
CA SER A 89 -5.26 -37.39 -56.19
C SER A 89 -5.57 -38.65 -55.37
N LYS A 90 -5.01 -38.83 -54.16
CA LYS A 90 -5.09 -40.13 -53.46
C LYS A 90 -5.80 -40.22 -52.11
N SER A 91 -6.41 -39.17 -51.56
CA SER A 91 -7.25 -39.37 -50.35
C SER A 91 -8.20 -38.23 -49.99
N ASN A 92 -9.41 -38.25 -50.55
CA ASN A 92 -10.53 -37.45 -50.02
C ASN A 92 -10.81 -37.77 -48.54
N HIS A 93 -10.49 -38.99 -48.09
CA HIS A 93 -10.67 -39.43 -46.71
C HIS A 93 -9.74 -38.70 -45.72
N VAL A 94 -8.47 -38.49 -46.08
CA VAL A 94 -7.50 -37.77 -45.22
C VAL A 94 -7.86 -36.29 -45.11
N ASN A 95 -8.33 -35.65 -46.19
CA ASN A 95 -8.77 -34.26 -46.14
C ASN A 95 -9.97 -34.07 -45.19
N ASN A 96 -10.95 -34.99 -45.23
CA ASN A 96 -12.11 -34.95 -44.33
C ASN A 96 -11.70 -35.11 -42.85
N ILE A 97 -10.77 -36.03 -42.56
CA ILE A 97 -10.24 -36.24 -41.19
C ILE A 97 -9.53 -34.98 -40.69
N MET A 98 -8.71 -34.34 -41.53
CA MET A 98 -7.95 -33.13 -41.16
C MET A 98 -8.87 -31.92 -40.94
N HIS A 99 -9.94 -31.78 -41.73
CA HIS A 99 -10.95 -30.74 -41.52
C HIS A 99 -11.72 -30.94 -40.21
N ALA A 100 -12.16 -32.17 -39.91
CA ALA A 100 -12.84 -32.49 -38.66
C ALA A 100 -11.95 -32.21 -37.44
N ASP A 101 -10.66 -32.55 -37.53
CA ASP A 101 -9.71 -32.33 -36.43
C ASP A 101 -9.47 -30.84 -36.12
N ARG A 102 -9.48 -29.97 -37.14
CA ARG A 102 -9.39 -28.51 -36.93
C ARG A 102 -10.57 -27.94 -36.17
N VAL A 103 -11.78 -28.37 -36.53
CA VAL A 103 -13.01 -27.92 -35.85
C VAL A 103 -12.99 -28.40 -34.40
N LEU A 104 -12.60 -29.66 -34.18
CA LEU A 104 -12.46 -30.23 -32.84
C LEU A 104 -11.36 -29.53 -32.02
N SER A 105 -10.24 -29.16 -32.63
CA SER A 105 -9.15 -28.42 -32.00
C SER A 105 -9.59 -27.03 -31.51
N LEU A 106 -10.29 -26.28 -32.36
CA LEU A 106 -10.86 -24.98 -31.97
C LEU A 106 -11.90 -25.13 -30.85
N LEU A 107 -12.74 -26.16 -30.93
CA LEU A 107 -13.72 -26.47 -29.88
C LEU A 107 -13.03 -26.82 -28.55
N ARG A 108 -11.93 -27.59 -28.57
CA ARG A 108 -11.12 -27.89 -27.37
C ARG A 108 -10.55 -26.63 -26.74
N CYS A 109 -9.97 -25.72 -27.53
CA CYS A 109 -9.52 -24.42 -27.04
C CYS A 109 -10.66 -23.64 -26.36
N PHE A 110 -11.83 -23.59 -27.01
CA PHE A 110 -13.00 -22.92 -26.46
C PHE A 110 -13.48 -23.55 -25.14
N LEU A 111 -13.53 -24.89 -25.06
CA LEU A 111 -13.89 -25.62 -23.84
C LEU A 111 -12.89 -25.39 -22.70
N LEU A 112 -11.58 -25.38 -22.99
CA LEU A 112 -10.56 -25.06 -21.98
C LEU A 112 -10.73 -23.62 -21.45
N ILE A 113 -11.04 -22.66 -22.33
CA ILE A 113 -11.35 -21.27 -21.92
C ILE A 113 -12.62 -21.25 -21.05
N LEU A 114 -13.66 -21.99 -21.41
CA LEU A 114 -14.89 -22.10 -20.62
C LEU A 114 -14.64 -22.73 -19.25
N ILE A 115 -13.82 -23.77 -19.16
CA ILE A 115 -13.43 -24.41 -17.89
C ILE A 115 -12.68 -23.41 -16.99
N ILE A 116 -11.73 -22.66 -17.54
CA ILE A 116 -11.02 -21.61 -16.79
C ILE A 116 -12.02 -20.53 -16.31
N LYS A 117 -12.96 -20.11 -17.17
CA LYS A 117 -14.00 -19.13 -16.81
C LYS A 117 -14.97 -19.67 -15.75
N SER A 118 -15.43 -20.91 -15.86
CA SER A 118 -16.38 -21.51 -14.93
C SER A 118 -15.76 -21.70 -13.54
N LEU A 119 -14.50 -22.15 -13.45
CA LEU A 119 -13.77 -22.24 -12.18
C LEU A 119 -13.52 -20.87 -11.54
N ARG A 120 -13.27 -19.84 -12.36
CA ARG A 120 -13.20 -18.44 -11.87
C ARG A 120 -14.54 -17.96 -11.32
N ASN A 121 -15.65 -18.30 -11.98
CA ASN A 121 -16.99 -17.93 -11.53
C ASN A 121 -17.41 -18.70 -10.27
N LEU A 122 -17.10 -19.99 -10.15
CA LEU A 122 -17.32 -20.79 -8.94
C LEU A 122 -16.57 -20.22 -7.73
N ARG A 123 -15.36 -19.67 -7.93
CA ARG A 123 -14.65 -18.93 -6.87
C ARG A 123 -15.45 -17.73 -6.38
N LYS A 124 -16.01 -16.93 -7.31
CA LYS A 124 -16.82 -15.77 -6.94
C LYS A 124 -18.01 -16.22 -6.09
N LEU A 125 -18.74 -17.25 -6.53
CA LEU A 125 -19.88 -17.83 -5.80
C LEU A 125 -19.52 -18.37 -4.40
N ASN A 126 -18.40 -19.08 -4.25
CA ASN A 126 -18.04 -19.71 -2.97
C ASN A 126 -17.35 -18.77 -1.96
N ARG A 127 -16.82 -17.62 -2.39
CA ARG A 127 -16.30 -16.58 -1.49
C ARG A 127 -17.40 -15.74 -0.85
N PHE A 128 -18.61 -15.73 -1.40
CA PHE A 128 -19.68 -14.94 -0.81
C PHE A 128 -19.96 -15.37 0.63
N ASN A 129 -19.70 -14.43 1.54
CA ASN A 129 -20.30 -14.33 2.86
C ASN A 129 -19.79 -15.38 3.87
N GLN A 130 -18.49 -15.69 3.88
CA GLN A 130 -17.93 -16.62 4.88
C GLN A 130 -17.75 -15.98 6.27
N ASN A 131 -17.52 -14.66 6.31
CA ASN A 131 -17.15 -13.94 7.53
C ASN A 131 -18.31 -13.17 8.19
N GLY A 132 -19.48 -13.16 7.54
CA GLY A 132 -20.66 -12.46 8.04
C GLY A 132 -20.56 -10.93 8.03
N LEU A 133 -19.52 -10.35 7.44
CA LEU A 133 -19.40 -8.90 7.20
C LEU A 133 -19.61 -8.61 5.71
N LYS A 134 -20.42 -7.59 5.44
CA LYS A 134 -20.64 -7.05 4.10
C LYS A 134 -19.93 -5.71 3.99
N ALA A 135 -19.04 -5.56 3.01
CA ALA A 135 -18.42 -4.28 2.70
C ALA A 135 -19.13 -3.62 1.53
N GLU A 136 -19.52 -2.36 1.69
CA GLU A 136 -20.16 -1.56 0.66
C GLU A 136 -19.56 -0.16 0.57
N ARG A 137 -19.57 0.41 -0.62
CA ARG A 137 -19.10 1.78 -0.82
C ARG A 137 -20.16 2.74 -0.27
N ILE A 138 -19.71 3.70 0.53
CA ILE A 138 -20.52 4.84 0.95
C ILE A 138 -19.87 6.13 0.45
N GLN A 139 -20.67 7.18 0.36
CA GLN A 139 -20.18 8.54 0.11
C GLN A 139 -20.46 9.37 1.36
N LEU A 140 -19.41 9.83 2.01
CA LEU A 140 -19.52 10.50 3.32
C LEU A 140 -20.18 11.86 3.18
N SER A 141 -19.90 12.59 2.10
CA SER A 141 -20.50 13.89 1.81
C SER A 141 -22.01 13.87 1.54
N LYS A 142 -22.58 12.68 1.32
CA LYS A 142 -24.04 12.49 1.16
C LYS A 142 -24.75 12.09 2.45
N GLN A 143 -24.00 11.81 3.52
CA GLN A 143 -24.59 11.42 4.80
C GLN A 143 -25.08 12.64 5.58
N SER A 144 -26.04 12.42 6.48
CA SER A 144 -26.51 13.49 7.36
C SER A 144 -25.38 13.92 8.32
N PRO A 145 -25.28 15.22 8.67
CA PRO A 145 -24.30 15.69 9.65
C PRO A 145 -24.43 14.99 11.01
N VAL A 146 -25.66 14.61 11.39
CA VAL A 146 -25.94 13.83 12.61
C VAL A 146 -25.29 12.45 12.55
N TYR A 147 -25.41 11.76 11.41
CA TYR A 147 -24.78 10.45 11.20
C TYR A 147 -23.26 10.52 11.22
N ILE A 148 -22.68 11.56 10.59
CA ILE A 148 -21.23 11.79 10.62
C ILE A 148 -20.73 12.04 12.05
N LYS A 149 -21.46 12.83 12.84
CA LYS A 149 -21.13 13.06 14.26
C LYS A 149 -21.23 11.78 15.08
N TYR A 150 -22.25 10.95 14.83
CA TYR A 150 -22.37 9.63 15.45
C TYR A 150 -21.18 8.74 15.11
N LEU A 151 -20.84 8.60 13.82
CA LEU A 151 -19.68 7.81 13.39
C LEU A 151 -18.39 8.31 14.02
N ALA A 152 -18.17 9.62 14.07
CA ALA A 152 -17.00 10.20 14.72
C ALA A 152 -16.90 9.79 16.19
N ALA A 153 -18.00 9.90 16.95
CA ALA A 153 -18.04 9.50 18.35
C ALA A 153 -17.77 7.99 18.54
N THR A 154 -18.29 7.14 17.65
CA THR A 154 -18.02 5.69 17.71
C THR A 154 -16.57 5.33 17.41
N ILE A 155 -15.94 6.03 16.47
CA ILE A 155 -14.50 5.88 16.18
C ILE A 155 -13.69 6.31 17.39
N ASP A 156 -14.02 7.46 17.99
CA ASP A 156 -13.34 7.97 19.18
C ASP A 156 -13.44 6.98 20.35
N ALA A 157 -14.61 6.38 20.57
CA ALA A 157 -14.81 5.36 21.60
C ALA A 157 -14.00 4.08 21.37
N CYS A 158 -13.70 3.73 20.11
CA CYS A 158 -12.92 2.54 19.75
C CYS A 158 -11.42 2.79 19.63
N ASN A 159 -11.01 4.05 19.54
CA ASN A 159 -9.62 4.42 19.37
C ASN A 159 -8.88 4.33 20.72
N GLN A 160 -8.43 3.12 21.07
CA GLN A 160 -7.74 2.82 22.33
C GLN A 160 -6.27 3.28 22.36
N LEU A 161 -5.75 3.85 21.26
CA LEU A 161 -4.33 4.23 21.14
C LEU A 161 -4.12 5.71 21.45
N SER A 162 -3.25 5.99 22.42
CA SER A 162 -2.69 7.34 22.64
C SER A 162 -1.99 7.81 21.36
N GLY A 163 -2.51 8.86 20.72
CA GLY A 163 -1.97 9.43 19.47
C GLY A 163 -2.64 8.95 18.17
N GLY A 164 -3.77 8.24 18.23
CA GLY A 164 -4.59 7.96 17.05
C GLY A 164 -5.34 9.21 16.54
N MET A 165 -5.81 9.19 15.30
CA MET A 165 -6.66 10.27 14.75
C MET A 165 -8.04 10.23 15.40
N THR A 166 -8.61 11.38 15.79
CA THR A 166 -10.01 11.40 16.26
C THR A 166 -10.96 11.07 15.13
N GLY A 167 -12.14 10.56 15.45
CA GLY A 167 -13.19 10.23 14.49
C GLY A 167 -13.55 11.43 13.61
N HIS A 168 -13.65 12.63 14.19
CA HIS A 168 -13.89 13.85 13.42
C HIS A 168 -12.76 14.14 12.43
N ALA A 169 -11.50 14.10 12.87
CA ALA A 169 -10.36 14.36 11.99
C ALA A 169 -10.23 13.27 10.89
N ALA A 170 -10.53 12.02 11.23
CA ALA A 170 -10.53 10.87 10.31
C ALA A 170 -11.57 11.02 9.21
N LEU A 171 -12.83 11.26 9.59
CA LEU A 171 -13.93 11.41 8.64
C LEU A 171 -13.73 12.66 7.76
N GLN A 172 -13.29 13.78 8.32
CA GLN A 172 -12.95 14.96 7.53
C GLN A 172 -11.84 14.67 6.51
N LEU A 173 -10.80 13.94 6.90
CA LEU A 173 -9.74 13.58 5.97
C LEU A 173 -10.25 12.63 4.89
N MET A 174 -11.12 11.67 5.22
CA MET A 174 -11.76 10.81 4.21
C MET A 174 -12.59 11.62 3.22
N MET A 175 -13.39 12.59 3.69
CA MET A 175 -14.19 13.48 2.85
C MET A 175 -13.30 14.33 1.93
N ALA A 176 -12.23 14.92 2.48
CA ALA A 176 -11.27 15.70 1.69
C ALA A 176 -10.63 14.87 0.55
N TYR A 177 -10.33 13.61 0.81
CA TYR A 177 -9.83 12.66 -0.20
C TYR A 177 -10.89 12.26 -1.22
N GLU A 178 -12.15 12.09 -0.79
CA GLU A 178 -13.27 11.79 -1.69
C GLU A 178 -13.58 12.97 -2.64
N GLU A 179 -13.42 14.21 -2.16
CA GLU A 179 -13.74 15.43 -2.91
C GLU A 179 -12.58 16.03 -3.70
N GLY A 180 -11.33 15.77 -3.31
CA GLY A 180 -10.15 16.49 -3.82
C GLY A 180 -9.72 16.22 -5.27
N GLN A 181 -10.41 15.33 -6.00
CA GLN A 181 -10.20 15.06 -7.44
C GLN A 181 -8.72 15.03 -7.89
N LEU A 182 -7.92 14.13 -7.31
CA LEU A 182 -6.50 14.01 -7.64
C LEU A 182 -6.27 13.33 -9.00
N GLU A 183 -5.29 13.80 -9.77
CA GLU A 183 -4.95 13.18 -11.06
C GLU A 183 -4.50 11.73 -10.86
N ASN A 184 -5.07 10.80 -11.63
CA ASN A 184 -4.73 9.37 -11.58
C ASN A 184 -5.00 8.70 -10.22
N VAL A 185 -5.76 9.34 -9.34
CA VAL A 185 -6.12 8.82 -8.02
C VAL A 185 -7.64 8.85 -7.84
N SER A 186 -8.18 7.83 -7.19
CA SER A 186 -9.57 7.79 -6.76
C SER A 186 -9.66 7.29 -5.33
N CYS A 187 -10.61 7.81 -4.58
CA CYS A 187 -10.77 7.48 -3.17
C CYS A 187 -12.12 6.81 -2.96
N VAL A 188 -12.12 5.72 -2.19
CA VAL A 188 -13.32 4.96 -1.88
C VAL A 188 -13.40 4.76 -0.38
N VAL A 189 -14.53 5.14 0.22
CA VAL A 189 -14.84 4.81 1.61
C VAL A 189 -15.73 3.57 1.63
N LEU A 190 -15.28 2.54 2.33
CA LEU A 190 -16.02 1.33 2.58
C LEU A 190 -16.63 1.35 3.97
N ARG A 191 -17.90 0.96 4.04
CA ARG A 191 -18.62 0.65 5.26
C ARG A 191 -18.74 -0.85 5.39
N MET A 192 -18.24 -1.40 6.50
CA MET A 192 -18.36 -2.82 6.81
C MET A 192 -19.50 -2.99 7.81
N THR A 193 -20.55 -3.70 7.42
CA THR A 193 -21.72 -3.96 8.26
C THR A 193 -21.90 -5.44 8.55
N ARG A 194 -22.42 -5.76 9.73
CA ARG A 194 -22.82 -7.12 10.09
C ARG A 194 -24.34 -7.23 9.96
N PRO A 195 -24.88 -8.04 9.03
CA PRO A 195 -26.31 -8.20 8.92
C PRO A 195 -26.85 -8.79 10.23
N ALA A 196 -27.83 -8.12 10.83
CA ALA A 196 -28.45 -8.57 12.07
C ALA A 196 -28.97 -10.01 11.92
N ARG A 197 -28.67 -10.87 12.91
CA ARG A 197 -29.33 -12.18 12.98
C ARG A 197 -30.82 -11.94 13.17
N ARG A 198 -31.66 -12.66 12.40
CA ARG A 198 -33.14 -12.52 12.33
C ARG A 198 -33.85 -12.47 13.70
N SER A 199 -33.21 -12.94 14.77
CA SER A 199 -33.74 -12.98 16.14
C SER A 199 -33.54 -11.69 16.96
N GLN A 200 -32.75 -10.72 16.49
CA GLN A 200 -32.44 -9.47 17.22
C GLN A 200 -33.07 -8.21 16.59
N ALA A 201 -33.83 -8.35 15.50
CA ALA A 201 -34.41 -7.23 14.75
C ALA A 201 -35.58 -6.51 15.47
N LEU A 202 -35.86 -6.84 16.73
CA LEU A 202 -36.98 -6.28 17.50
C LEU A 202 -36.56 -5.30 18.60
N VAL A 203 -35.25 -5.08 18.81
CA VAL A 203 -34.77 -4.13 19.83
C VAL A 203 -33.60 -3.33 19.28
N ASP A 204 -33.84 -2.03 19.11
CA ASP A 204 -32.92 -0.94 18.72
C ASP A 204 -32.51 -0.79 17.25
N ASP A 205 -32.80 0.40 16.74
CA ASP A 205 -32.33 1.06 15.52
C ASP A 205 -30.82 1.40 15.61
N LYS A 206 -30.01 0.43 16.04
CA LYS A 206 -28.56 0.60 16.23
C LYS A 206 -27.83 0.35 14.92
N ASP A 207 -27.01 1.32 14.50
CA ASP A 207 -26.13 1.21 13.35
C ASP A 207 -25.31 -0.09 13.39
N ASP A 208 -25.40 -0.88 12.33
CA ASP A 208 -24.73 -2.17 12.17
C ASP A 208 -23.28 -2.03 11.66
N THR A 209 -22.81 -0.80 11.45
CA THR A 209 -21.43 -0.49 11.06
C THR A 209 -20.43 -0.97 12.11
N GLU A 210 -19.50 -1.82 11.67
CA GLU A 210 -18.41 -2.40 12.47
C GLU A 210 -17.09 -1.66 12.24
N ALA A 211 -16.88 -1.16 11.02
CA ALA A 211 -15.72 -0.36 10.66
C ALA A 211 -15.93 0.45 9.38
N LEU A 212 -15.12 1.49 9.24
CA LEU A 212 -14.93 2.25 8.01
C LEU A 212 -13.50 2.05 7.50
N ALA A 213 -13.33 1.94 6.18
CA ALA A 213 -12.02 1.86 5.56
C ALA A 213 -11.90 2.82 4.37
N LEU A 214 -10.85 3.63 4.35
CA LEU A 214 -10.47 4.41 3.17
C LEU A 214 -9.53 3.59 2.27
N ILE A 215 -9.84 3.53 0.99
CA ILE A 215 -8.96 3.01 -0.06
C ILE A 215 -8.59 4.17 -1.00
N THR A 216 -7.31 4.52 -1.03
CA THR A 216 -6.73 5.45 -2.01
C THR A 216 -6.18 4.64 -3.19
N ILE A 217 -6.85 4.71 -4.33
CA ILE A 217 -6.56 3.93 -5.55
C ILE A 217 -5.74 4.77 -6.52
N ILE A 218 -4.57 4.29 -6.91
CA ILE A 218 -3.70 4.88 -7.92
C ILE A 218 -3.82 4.03 -9.19
N HIS A 219 -4.43 4.56 -10.27
CA HIS A 219 -4.82 3.77 -11.44
C HIS A 219 -3.63 3.33 -12.31
N ASN A 220 -2.64 4.20 -12.48
CA ASN A 220 -1.49 3.93 -13.36
C ASN A 220 -0.17 3.95 -12.57
N TYR A 221 -0.05 3.09 -11.55
CA TYR A 221 1.20 2.96 -10.81
C TYR A 221 2.21 2.13 -11.62
N ASP A 222 3.26 2.78 -12.11
CA ASP A 222 4.31 2.11 -12.88
C ASP A 222 5.40 1.53 -11.96
N ALA A 223 5.32 0.22 -11.70
CA ALA A 223 6.28 -0.50 -10.88
C ALA A 223 7.68 -0.55 -11.51
N SER A 224 7.82 -0.38 -12.83
CA SER A 224 9.12 -0.37 -13.51
C SER A 224 9.96 0.86 -13.18
N LEU A 225 9.30 1.96 -12.79
CA LEU A 225 9.93 3.22 -12.44
C LEU A 225 10.25 3.32 -10.94
N SER A 226 9.97 2.29 -10.15
CA SER A 226 10.23 2.27 -8.71
C SER A 226 11.73 2.32 -8.38
N ALA A 227 12.08 2.93 -7.24
CA ALA A 227 13.46 3.23 -6.80
C ALA A 227 14.42 2.02 -6.85
N MET A 228 13.88 0.80 -6.82
CA MET A 228 14.64 -0.42 -6.62
C MET A 228 15.40 -0.91 -7.86
N SER A 229 15.24 -0.24 -9.01
CA SER A 229 15.82 -0.70 -10.27
C SER A 229 16.64 0.34 -11.04
N GLN A 230 17.20 1.37 -10.39
CA GLN A 230 18.04 2.35 -11.09
C GLN A 230 19.16 1.66 -11.89
N GLY A 231 19.15 1.79 -13.22
CA GLY A 231 20.08 1.12 -14.12
C GLY A 231 19.56 0.86 -15.54
N PHE A 232 20.37 0.21 -16.37
CA PHE A 232 20.03 -0.13 -17.76
C PHE A 232 18.76 -1.00 -17.87
N TRP A 233 18.59 -1.95 -16.94
CA TRP A 233 17.46 -2.87 -16.93
C TRP A 233 16.11 -2.21 -16.65
N SER A 234 16.04 -1.16 -15.81
CA SER A 234 14.77 -0.46 -15.60
C SER A 234 14.33 0.33 -16.83
N ARG A 235 15.26 0.88 -17.60
CA ARG A 235 14.92 1.56 -18.86
C ARG A 235 14.34 0.58 -19.87
N ILE A 236 14.90 -0.63 -19.96
CA ILE A 236 14.36 -1.70 -20.80
C ILE A 236 12.97 -2.14 -20.28
N LEU A 237 12.84 -2.41 -18.98
CA LEU A 237 11.56 -2.84 -18.40
C LEU A 237 10.48 -1.76 -18.54
N ALA A 238 10.81 -0.49 -18.37
CA ALA A 238 9.88 0.62 -18.57
C ALA A 238 9.45 0.75 -20.03
N GLY A 239 10.38 0.61 -20.97
CA GLY A 239 10.11 0.68 -22.40
C GLY A 239 9.39 -0.55 -22.99
N THR A 240 9.45 -1.71 -22.32
CA THR A 240 8.87 -2.97 -22.83
C THR A 240 7.66 -3.46 -22.05
N LEU A 241 7.57 -3.16 -20.75
CA LEU A 241 6.56 -3.70 -19.84
C LEU A 241 5.88 -2.64 -18.95
N GLY A 242 6.43 -1.42 -18.91
CA GLY A 242 5.94 -0.29 -18.12
C GLY A 242 5.12 0.74 -18.91
N SER A 243 4.94 1.92 -18.33
CA SER A 243 4.12 3.00 -18.90
C SER A 243 4.67 3.58 -20.20
N GLN A 244 5.97 3.41 -20.46
CA GLN A 244 6.65 3.89 -21.66
C GLN A 244 6.55 2.90 -22.85
N ASN A 245 5.90 1.75 -22.67
CA ASN A 245 5.71 0.80 -23.75
C ASN A 245 4.84 1.39 -24.87
N CYS A 246 5.34 1.27 -26.10
CA CYS A 246 4.69 1.67 -27.35
C CYS A 246 3.40 0.88 -27.63
N ILE A 247 3.24 -0.30 -27.00
CA ILE A 247 2.02 -1.12 -27.12
C ILE A 247 1.11 -0.83 -25.92
N PRO A 248 0.07 0.02 -26.06
CA PRO A 248 -0.74 0.47 -24.93
C PRO A 248 -1.53 -0.66 -24.24
N PHE A 249 -1.82 -1.74 -24.95
CA PHE A 249 -2.61 -2.88 -24.42
C PHE A 249 -1.78 -3.91 -23.64
N PHE A 250 -0.45 -3.80 -23.60
CA PHE A 250 0.43 -4.76 -22.91
C PHE A 250 1.40 -4.04 -21.96
N ARG A 251 0.91 -3.70 -20.76
CA ARG A 251 1.68 -2.99 -19.73
C ARG A 251 1.64 -3.74 -18.39
N PRO A 252 2.23 -4.93 -18.29
CA PRO A 252 2.08 -5.80 -17.12
C PRO A 252 2.74 -5.24 -15.84
N LEU A 253 3.56 -4.19 -15.91
CA LEU A 253 4.14 -3.50 -14.75
C LEU A 253 3.41 -2.20 -14.40
N VAL A 254 2.38 -1.82 -15.14
CA VAL A 254 1.46 -0.73 -14.76
C VAL A 254 0.32 -1.37 -14.00
N LEU A 255 0.28 -1.11 -12.70
CA LEU A 255 -0.63 -1.73 -11.75
C LEU A 255 -1.60 -0.69 -11.21
N GLN A 256 -2.81 -1.12 -10.89
CA GLN A 256 -3.73 -0.35 -10.06
C GLN A 256 -3.42 -0.63 -8.58
N LEU A 257 -2.77 0.32 -7.91
CA LEU A 257 -2.33 0.19 -6.52
C LEU A 257 -3.37 0.81 -5.58
N GLY A 258 -3.96 0.02 -4.68
CA GLY A 258 -4.81 0.52 -3.61
C GLY A 258 -4.05 0.63 -2.29
N LEU A 259 -4.09 1.79 -1.66
CA LEU A 259 -3.58 2.01 -0.30
C LEU A 259 -4.76 1.99 0.68
N LEU A 260 -4.75 1.09 1.67
CA LEU A 260 -5.75 1.04 2.75
C LEU A 260 -5.46 2.12 3.79
N GLY A 261 -5.52 3.36 3.35
CA GLY A 261 -5.03 4.50 4.09
C GLY A 261 -4.94 5.77 3.27
N TYR A 262 -4.35 6.76 3.92
CA TYR A 262 -4.09 8.07 3.35
C TYR A 262 -2.69 8.09 2.77
N GLN A 263 -2.53 8.76 1.63
CA GLN A 263 -1.21 9.02 1.08
C GLN A 263 -0.46 10.10 1.88
N TRP A 264 -1.20 11.08 2.35
CA TRP A 264 -0.79 12.26 3.10
C TRP A 264 -1.80 12.56 4.23
N PRO A 265 -1.42 12.38 5.50
CA PRO A 265 -0.19 11.72 5.96
C PRO A 265 -0.22 10.22 5.69
N PHE A 266 0.93 9.59 5.44
CA PHE A 266 1.01 8.15 5.16
C PHE A 266 0.63 7.30 6.40
N ARG A 267 -0.66 6.96 6.54
CA ARG A 267 -1.23 6.24 7.70
C ARG A 267 -2.40 5.33 7.32
N THR A 268 -2.67 4.35 8.17
CA THR A 268 -3.81 3.44 8.09
C THR A 268 -5.13 4.20 8.03
N GLY A 269 -6.04 3.77 7.15
CA GLY A 269 -7.35 4.38 6.96
C GLY A 269 -8.50 3.50 7.44
N ILE A 270 -8.24 2.56 8.34
CA ILE A 270 -9.21 1.60 8.87
C ILE A 270 -9.57 2.03 10.30
N PHE A 271 -10.84 2.30 10.53
CA PHE A 271 -11.38 2.80 11.80
C PHE A 271 -12.50 1.89 12.26
N HIS A 272 -12.36 1.35 13.47
CA HIS A 272 -13.41 0.56 14.10
C HIS A 272 -14.48 1.48 14.69
N THR A 273 -15.74 1.05 14.62
CA THR A 273 -16.90 1.77 15.19
C THR A 273 -17.56 0.99 16.32
N LYS A 274 -17.09 -0.23 16.61
CA LYS A 274 -17.54 -1.06 17.73
C LYS A 274 -16.34 -1.55 18.53
N LEU A 275 -16.46 -1.49 19.86
CA LEU A 275 -15.47 -2.01 20.78
C LEU A 275 -15.25 -3.50 20.51
N LEU A 276 -13.98 -3.89 20.39
CA LEU A 276 -13.58 -5.23 19.99
C LEU A 276 -13.31 -6.09 21.24
N ASP A 277 -14.19 -7.03 21.54
CA ASP A 277 -13.94 -8.04 22.59
C ASP A 277 -12.83 -9.03 22.15
N ASP A 278 -12.76 -9.31 20.83
CA ASP A 278 -11.68 -10.04 20.16
C ASP A 278 -11.18 -9.21 18.98
N SER A 279 -10.13 -8.42 19.22
CA SER A 279 -9.57 -7.50 18.22
C SER A 279 -8.96 -8.21 17.03
N LEU A 280 -8.37 -9.40 17.21
CA LEU A 280 -7.71 -10.11 16.12
C LEU A 280 -8.71 -10.72 15.14
N SER A 281 -9.74 -11.42 15.65
CA SER A 281 -10.74 -12.04 14.77
C SER A 281 -11.51 -10.98 13.99
N ARG A 282 -11.94 -9.90 14.63
CA ARG A 282 -12.70 -8.85 13.95
C ARG A 282 -11.86 -8.07 12.94
N SER A 283 -10.62 -7.70 13.28
CA SER A 283 -9.70 -7.10 12.30
C SER A 283 -9.41 -8.04 11.13
N THR A 284 -9.32 -9.36 11.38
CA THR A 284 -9.18 -10.37 10.32
C THR A 284 -10.39 -10.38 9.39
N GLU A 285 -11.61 -10.40 9.94
CA GLU A 285 -12.85 -10.36 9.16
C GLU A 285 -12.95 -9.08 8.32
N ILE A 286 -12.61 -7.92 8.89
CA ILE A 286 -12.58 -6.63 8.18
C ILE A 286 -11.62 -6.68 6.98
N LEU A 287 -10.39 -7.15 7.18
CA LEU A 287 -9.41 -7.26 6.10
C LEU A 287 -9.87 -8.21 4.99
N GLN A 288 -10.49 -9.33 5.36
CA GLN A 288 -11.04 -10.27 4.39
C GLN A 288 -12.24 -9.69 3.63
N SER A 289 -13.13 -8.94 4.29
CA SER A 289 -14.23 -8.23 3.61
C SER A 289 -13.76 -7.15 2.64
N ILE A 290 -12.65 -6.47 2.94
CA ILE A 290 -12.01 -5.52 2.01
C ILE A 290 -11.47 -6.26 0.78
N ILE A 291 -10.83 -7.43 0.97
CA ILE A 291 -10.36 -8.28 -0.13
C ILE A 291 -11.54 -8.75 -0.99
N GLU A 292 -12.60 -9.26 -0.36
CA GLU A 292 -13.80 -9.70 -1.06
C GLU A 292 -14.42 -8.56 -1.87
N TRP A 293 -14.54 -7.38 -1.28
CA TRP A 293 -14.99 -6.18 -1.99
C TRP A 293 -14.13 -5.89 -3.22
N ASN A 294 -12.80 -5.87 -3.07
CA ASN A 294 -11.87 -5.59 -4.16
C ASN A 294 -11.98 -6.60 -5.31
N GLU A 295 -12.17 -7.89 -5.00
CA GLU A 295 -12.35 -8.95 -6.00
C GLU A 295 -13.69 -8.90 -6.75
N MET A 296 -14.70 -8.27 -6.14
CA MET A 296 -16.00 -8.04 -6.77
C MET A 296 -16.01 -6.84 -7.71
N GLN A 297 -15.04 -5.93 -7.58
CA GLN A 297 -15.02 -4.70 -8.38
C GLN A 297 -14.72 -4.94 -9.86
N HIS A 298 -15.24 -4.04 -10.68
CA HIS A 298 -14.89 -3.92 -12.09
C HIS A 298 -13.49 -3.31 -12.27
N SER A 299 -12.92 -3.41 -13.46
CA SER A 299 -11.52 -3.10 -13.74
C SER A 299 -11.07 -1.68 -13.36
N ASN A 300 -11.99 -0.72 -13.22
CA ASN A 300 -11.65 0.66 -12.82
C ASN A 300 -11.55 0.88 -11.30
N MET A 301 -12.10 -0.01 -10.47
CA MET A 301 -11.99 0.07 -9.00
C MET A 301 -11.22 -1.12 -8.41
N HIS A 302 -10.98 -2.16 -9.21
CA HIS A 302 -10.18 -3.30 -8.83
C HIS A 302 -8.70 -2.92 -8.67
N CYS A 303 -8.16 -3.14 -7.48
CA CYS A 303 -6.74 -2.98 -7.20
C CYS A 303 -6.00 -4.30 -7.43
N ASP A 304 -4.96 -4.27 -8.26
CA ASP A 304 -4.05 -5.39 -8.47
C ASP A 304 -3.27 -5.73 -7.19
N VAL A 305 -2.91 -4.68 -6.45
CA VAL A 305 -2.22 -4.74 -5.16
C VAL A 305 -2.96 -3.84 -4.16
N LEU A 306 -3.34 -4.39 -3.00
CA LEU A 306 -3.76 -3.61 -1.84
C LEU A 306 -2.61 -3.55 -0.84
N LEU A 307 -2.19 -2.34 -0.47
CA LEU A 307 -1.14 -2.04 0.48
C LEU A 307 -1.76 -1.49 1.76
N LEU A 308 -1.47 -2.14 2.89
CA LEU A 308 -1.88 -1.72 4.22
C LEU A 308 -0.63 -1.26 4.99
N PRO A 309 -0.38 0.05 5.12
CA PRO A 309 0.59 0.51 6.11
C PRO A 309 -0.01 0.33 7.50
N SER A 310 0.77 -0.10 8.47
CA SER A 310 0.36 -0.14 9.87
C SER A 310 1.55 -0.01 10.81
N LEU A 311 1.35 0.62 11.96
CA LEU A 311 2.32 0.54 13.04
C LEU A 311 2.21 -0.85 13.69
N ASN A 312 3.33 -1.45 14.08
CA ASN A 312 3.34 -2.73 14.80
C ASN A 312 2.58 -2.69 16.15
N THR A 313 2.28 -1.49 16.65
CA THR A 313 1.47 -1.25 17.84
C THR A 313 -0.04 -1.23 17.58
N GLU A 314 -0.47 -1.09 16.33
CA GLU A 314 -1.89 -1.05 15.97
C GLU A 314 -2.50 -2.47 15.98
N PRO A 315 -3.74 -2.67 16.47
CA PRO A 315 -4.40 -3.98 16.47
C PRO A 315 -4.44 -4.64 15.09
N ILE A 316 -4.67 -3.85 14.03
CA ILE A 316 -4.77 -4.31 12.64
C ILE A 316 -3.46 -4.96 12.14
N SER A 317 -2.30 -4.58 12.70
CA SER A 317 -1.00 -5.15 12.31
C SER A 317 -0.92 -6.65 12.60
N ARG A 318 -1.52 -7.10 13.72
CA ARG A 318 -1.57 -8.52 14.11
C ARG A 318 -2.46 -9.35 13.19
N ALA A 319 -3.42 -8.69 12.54
CA ALA A 319 -4.38 -9.33 11.65
C ALA A 319 -3.90 -9.42 10.19
N ILE A 320 -2.75 -8.84 9.83
CA ILE A 320 -2.26 -8.81 8.43
C ILE A 320 -2.24 -10.23 7.83
N LYS A 321 -1.54 -11.16 8.48
CA LYS A 321 -1.36 -12.52 7.97
C LYS A 321 -2.66 -13.33 7.95
N SER A 322 -3.43 -13.30 9.03
CA SER A 322 -4.73 -14.01 9.14
C SER A 322 -5.79 -13.40 8.22
N GLY A 323 -5.70 -12.11 7.96
CA GLY A 323 -6.53 -11.35 7.02
C GLY A 323 -6.24 -11.66 5.55
N GLY A 324 -5.23 -12.48 5.25
CA GLY A 324 -4.88 -12.88 3.89
C GLY A 324 -3.88 -11.96 3.19
N PHE A 325 -3.27 -11.01 3.91
CA PHE A 325 -2.21 -10.16 3.39
C PHE A 325 -0.84 -10.82 3.61
N LEU A 326 0.09 -10.56 2.69
CA LEU A 326 1.50 -10.85 2.89
C LEU A 326 2.09 -9.79 3.81
N GLU A 327 2.76 -10.19 4.88
CA GLU A 327 3.55 -9.26 5.68
C GLU A 327 4.74 -8.77 4.86
N ILE A 328 4.92 -7.45 4.84
CA ILE A 328 6.01 -6.78 4.18
C ILE A 328 6.60 -5.73 5.13
N SER A 329 7.89 -5.47 4.98
CA SER A 329 8.54 -4.40 5.73
C SER A 329 8.37 -3.07 5.00
N LEU A 330 7.98 -2.04 5.73
CA LEU A 330 7.91 -0.68 5.23
C LEU A 330 9.02 0.17 5.87
N PRO A 331 9.50 1.22 5.18
CA PRO A 331 10.47 2.13 5.78
C PRO A 331 9.93 2.69 7.11
N SER A 332 10.76 2.65 8.15
CA SER A 332 10.37 3.10 9.49
C SER A 332 9.93 4.56 9.50
N THR A 333 8.90 4.89 10.27
CA THR A 333 8.56 6.29 10.55
C THR A 333 9.43 6.86 11.66
N HIS A 334 9.51 8.19 11.76
CA HIS A 334 10.33 8.89 12.74
C HIS A 334 9.45 9.76 13.61
N MET A 335 9.38 9.41 14.88
CA MET A 335 8.50 10.05 15.85
C MET A 335 9.32 10.73 16.94
N LEU A 336 8.91 11.94 17.33
CA LEU A 336 9.46 12.65 18.48
C LEU A 336 8.44 12.59 19.63
N ASP A 337 8.89 12.18 20.81
CA ASP A 337 8.11 12.23 22.04
C ASP A 337 8.45 13.52 22.80
N LEU A 338 7.48 14.43 22.88
CA LEU A 338 7.61 15.72 23.56
C LEU A 338 7.15 15.69 25.01
N ARG A 339 6.55 14.59 25.50
CA ARG A 339 6.03 14.53 26.87
C ARG A 339 7.09 14.84 27.95
N PRO A 340 8.34 14.33 27.83
CA PRO A 340 9.43 14.68 28.76
C PRO A 340 9.92 16.14 28.64
N HIS A 341 9.38 16.89 27.67
CA HIS A 341 9.78 18.25 27.33
C HIS A 341 8.64 19.27 27.48
N HIS A 342 7.48 18.86 28.00
CA HIS A 342 6.40 19.79 28.36
C HIS A 342 6.91 20.91 29.26
N GLY A 343 6.47 22.13 28.97
CA GLY A 343 6.89 23.35 29.67
C GLY A 343 8.31 23.84 29.32
N LYS A 344 9.07 23.14 28.47
CA LYS A 344 10.37 23.63 27.98
C LYS A 344 10.19 24.55 26.79
N THR A 345 10.91 25.67 26.82
CA THR A 345 11.12 26.54 25.66
C THR A 345 11.96 25.84 24.58
N TRP A 346 11.87 26.31 23.33
CA TRP A 346 12.74 25.85 22.24
C TRP A 346 14.23 25.84 22.61
N LYS A 347 14.73 26.91 23.25
CA LYS A 347 16.14 26.99 23.69
C LYS A 347 16.48 25.91 24.73
N GLN A 348 15.56 25.58 25.63
CA GLN A 348 15.76 24.50 26.61
C GLN A 348 15.70 23.12 25.93
N TYR A 349 14.80 22.92 24.97
CA TYR A 349 14.74 21.69 24.17
C TYR A 349 16.04 21.45 23.40
N VAL A 350 16.56 22.45 22.68
CA VAL A 350 17.83 22.30 21.92
C VAL A 350 19.00 21.89 22.84
N LYS A 351 19.01 22.32 24.10
CA LYS A 351 20.02 21.91 25.09
C LYS A 351 19.93 20.43 25.48
N THR A 352 18.80 19.75 25.28
CA THR A 352 18.68 18.30 25.53
C THR A 352 19.25 17.46 24.38
N LEU A 353 19.41 18.04 23.18
CA LEU A 353 20.01 17.35 22.04
C LEU A 353 21.53 17.16 22.22
N LYS A 354 22.11 16.21 21.48
CA LYS A 354 23.57 16.02 21.41
C LYS A 354 24.25 17.31 20.93
N ARG A 355 25.41 17.66 21.50
CA ARG A 355 26.12 18.92 21.20
C ARG A 355 26.35 19.14 19.70
N THR A 356 26.68 18.10 18.95
CA THR A 356 26.90 18.12 17.48
C THR A 356 25.65 18.50 16.67
N ASN A 357 24.46 18.32 17.28
CA ASN A 357 23.17 18.43 16.62
C ASN A 357 22.45 19.74 16.96
N ARG A 358 23.02 20.58 17.85
CA ARG A 358 22.45 21.87 18.29
C ARG A 358 22.66 22.99 17.28
N ARG A 359 22.48 22.70 15.99
CA ARG A 359 22.71 23.67 14.93
C ARG A 359 21.54 24.67 14.88
N PRO A 360 21.79 25.99 14.95
CA PRO A 360 20.74 27.01 15.05
C PRO A 360 20.20 27.37 13.66
N TYR A 361 19.64 26.38 12.93
CA TYR A 361 19.18 26.62 11.56
C TYR A 361 17.99 27.59 11.53
N LEU A 362 17.05 27.42 12.46
CA LEU A 362 15.89 28.29 12.61
C LEU A 362 16.29 29.74 12.91
N GLU A 363 17.18 29.96 13.88
CA GLU A 363 17.64 31.31 14.25
C GLU A 363 18.43 31.96 13.11
N ARG A 364 19.35 31.23 12.48
CA ARG A 364 20.14 31.74 11.34
C ARG A 364 19.27 32.11 10.14
N PHE A 365 18.19 31.36 9.89
CA PHE A 365 17.26 31.69 8.83
C PHE A 365 16.58 33.04 9.08
N ILE A 366 16.14 33.29 10.32
CA ILE A 366 15.52 34.56 10.71
C ILE A 366 16.55 35.70 10.66
N GLU A 367 17.78 35.49 11.11
CA GLU A 367 18.88 36.47 11.04
C GLU A 367 19.22 36.89 9.60
N GLN A 368 18.97 36.00 8.63
CA GLN A 368 19.15 36.26 7.19
C GLN A 368 17.93 36.97 6.56
N GLY A 369 16.98 37.45 7.35
CA GLY A 369 15.75 38.07 6.87
C GLY A 369 14.67 37.07 6.43
N GLY A 370 14.81 35.80 6.82
CA GLY A 370 13.82 34.76 6.56
C GLY A 370 12.55 34.95 7.39
N VAL A 371 11.40 34.75 6.77
CA VAL A 371 10.07 34.83 7.41
C VAL A 371 9.41 33.47 7.35
N ILE A 372 8.80 33.05 8.46
CA ILE A 372 7.98 31.84 8.54
C ILE A 372 6.52 32.27 8.63
N GLU A 373 5.74 31.94 7.61
CA GLU A 373 4.33 32.32 7.49
C GLU A 373 3.47 31.06 7.66
N GLU A 374 2.62 31.02 8.69
CA GLU A 374 1.62 29.97 8.88
C GLU A 374 0.24 30.48 8.46
N ILE A 375 -0.41 29.75 7.55
CA ILE A 375 -1.75 30.05 7.04
C ILE A 375 -2.71 28.97 7.53
N HIS A 376 -3.69 29.35 8.35
CA HIS A 376 -4.73 28.46 8.87
C HIS A 376 -5.93 28.33 7.93
N ASP A 377 -6.30 29.41 7.24
CA ASP A 377 -7.33 29.34 6.19
C ASP A 377 -6.72 28.85 4.88
N ILE A 378 -6.62 27.52 4.78
CA ILE A 378 -6.11 26.81 3.61
C ILE A 378 -7.21 26.48 2.60
N SER A 379 -8.47 26.83 2.88
CA SER A 379 -9.62 26.59 1.98
C SER A 379 -9.53 27.38 0.67
N ARG A 380 -8.67 28.40 0.67
CA ARG A 380 -8.36 29.26 -0.48
C ARG A 380 -7.47 28.53 -1.48
N THR A 381 -7.91 28.46 -2.74
CA THR A 381 -7.20 27.75 -3.80
C THR A 381 -5.85 28.38 -4.13
N GLU A 382 -5.64 29.66 -3.84
CA GLU A 382 -4.34 30.33 -4.01
C GLU A 382 -3.27 29.73 -3.10
N VAL A 383 -3.64 29.41 -1.84
CA VAL A 383 -2.74 28.73 -0.90
C VAL A 383 -2.38 27.35 -1.43
N GLY A 384 -3.38 26.62 -1.94
CA GLY A 384 -3.19 25.33 -2.59
C GLY A 384 -2.26 25.40 -3.81
N ALA A 385 -2.41 26.42 -4.65
CA ALA A 385 -1.57 26.64 -5.82
C ALA A 385 -0.11 26.90 -5.43
N MET A 386 0.13 27.69 -4.36
CA MET A 386 1.48 27.93 -3.84
C MET A 386 2.14 26.65 -3.33
N VAL A 387 1.39 25.79 -2.61
CA VAL A 387 1.90 24.47 -2.17
C VAL A 387 2.26 23.60 -3.37
N CYS A 388 1.38 23.53 -4.38
CA CYS A 388 1.61 22.75 -5.60
C CYS A 388 2.83 23.24 -6.37
N HIS A 389 3.03 24.56 -6.47
CA HIS A 389 4.21 25.15 -7.09
C HIS A 389 5.52 24.72 -6.39
N GLN A 390 5.53 24.69 -5.06
CA GLN A 390 6.70 24.22 -4.30
C GLN A 390 6.92 22.71 -4.44
N TRP A 391 5.84 21.93 -4.52
CA TRP A 391 5.89 20.49 -4.77
C TRP A 391 6.48 20.17 -6.15
N ASP A 392 6.16 20.98 -7.16
CA ASP A 392 6.67 20.80 -8.52
C ASP A 392 8.19 20.91 -8.62
N TYR A 393 8.84 21.74 -7.80
CA TYR A 393 10.31 21.77 -7.74
C TYR A 393 10.89 20.41 -7.33
N ILE A 394 10.30 19.75 -6.33
CA ILE A 394 10.73 18.41 -5.91
C ILE A 394 10.43 17.39 -7.00
N ALA A 395 9.26 17.47 -7.63
CA ALA A 395 8.88 16.55 -8.69
C ALA A 395 9.82 16.66 -9.91
N ARG A 396 10.21 17.88 -10.30
CA ARG A 396 11.19 18.15 -11.37
C ARG A 396 12.58 17.66 -10.98
N PHE A 397 13.04 18.00 -9.78
CA PHE A 397 14.36 17.58 -9.29
C PHE A 397 14.51 16.05 -9.25
N ARG A 398 13.48 15.33 -8.79
CA ARG A 398 13.46 13.86 -8.81
C ARG A 398 13.48 13.32 -10.23
N LYS A 399 12.71 13.92 -11.14
CA LYS A 399 12.69 13.54 -12.56
C LYS A 399 14.08 13.71 -13.20
N GLU A 400 14.75 14.84 -12.98
CA GLU A 400 16.10 15.12 -13.49
C GLU A 400 17.13 14.10 -13.00
N ARG A 401 16.96 13.59 -11.77
CA ARG A 401 17.82 12.57 -11.18
C ARG A 401 17.44 11.12 -11.51
N ASN A 402 16.45 10.90 -12.37
CA ASN A 402 15.87 9.58 -12.62
C ASN A 402 15.46 8.87 -11.32
N GLU A 403 14.99 9.64 -10.34
CA GLU A 403 14.36 9.11 -9.13
C GLU A 403 12.86 8.84 -9.42
N PRO A 404 12.27 7.81 -8.80
CA PRO A 404 10.83 7.53 -8.96
C PRO A 404 10.00 8.77 -8.66
N ARG A 405 8.91 8.93 -9.41
CA ARG A 405 7.90 9.96 -9.13
C ARG A 405 7.34 9.80 -7.71
N THR A 406 6.92 10.91 -7.11
CA THR A 406 6.03 10.88 -5.95
C THR A 406 4.72 10.19 -6.34
N LEU A 407 4.15 9.40 -5.43
CA LEU A 407 3.02 8.48 -5.70
C LEU A 407 1.83 9.16 -6.40
N ALA A 408 1.49 10.39 -6.00
CA ALA A 408 0.51 11.24 -6.66
C ALA A 408 0.97 12.70 -6.62
N ARG A 409 0.37 13.54 -7.48
CA ARG A 409 0.57 14.99 -7.48
C ARG A 409 -0.64 15.64 -6.78
N PRO A 410 -0.42 16.44 -5.72
CA PRO A 410 -1.50 17.24 -5.16
C PRO A 410 -1.96 18.28 -6.19
N ASN A 411 -3.20 18.72 -6.07
CA ASN A 411 -3.71 19.88 -6.81
C ASN A 411 -4.28 20.91 -5.81
N ALA A 412 -4.50 22.14 -6.27
CA ALA A 412 -4.98 23.22 -5.41
C ALA A 412 -6.34 22.92 -4.75
N GLN A 413 -7.23 22.21 -5.45
CA GLN A 413 -8.55 21.86 -4.95
C GLN A 413 -8.48 20.85 -3.79
N PHE A 414 -7.59 19.87 -3.87
CA PHE A 414 -7.33 18.94 -2.78
C PHE A 414 -6.74 19.65 -1.56
N ILE A 415 -5.78 20.56 -1.75
CA ILE A 415 -5.24 21.34 -0.63
C ILE A 415 -6.34 22.20 0.01
N ALA A 416 -7.20 22.81 -0.80
CA ALA A 416 -8.36 23.55 -0.34
C ALA A 416 -9.34 22.67 0.46
N SER A 417 -9.62 21.44 0.01
CA SER A 417 -10.50 20.50 0.71
C SER A 417 -9.90 19.99 2.03
N LEU A 418 -8.60 20.11 2.26
CA LEU A 418 -8.02 19.87 3.59
C LEU A 418 -8.46 20.96 4.59
N GLY A 419 -8.75 22.18 4.12
CA GLY A 419 -9.15 23.33 4.94
C GLY A 419 -10.63 23.38 5.30
N THR A 420 -11.48 22.61 4.62
CA THR A 420 -12.91 22.54 4.91
C THR A 420 -13.16 21.68 6.15
N SER A 421 -12.98 22.29 7.34
CA SER A 421 -13.29 21.64 8.61
C SER A 421 -14.71 21.95 9.06
N MET A 422 -15.38 20.94 9.64
CA MET A 422 -16.69 21.08 10.29
C MET A 422 -16.63 21.64 11.71
N ILE A 423 -15.45 21.72 12.35
CA ILE A 423 -15.33 22.08 13.78
C ILE A 423 -14.16 23.05 14.03
N GLU A 424 -12.91 22.62 13.75
CA GLU A 424 -11.71 23.45 13.96
C GLU A 424 -10.67 23.19 12.85
N PRO A 425 -9.84 24.18 12.48
CA PRO A 425 -8.78 23.98 11.49
C PRO A 425 -7.67 23.09 12.07
N TYR A 426 -7.84 21.78 11.92
CA TYR A 426 -6.83 20.76 12.23
C TYR A 426 -5.64 20.77 11.27
N ARG A 427 -5.63 21.68 10.30
CA ARG A 427 -4.64 21.71 9.23
C ARG A 427 -4.25 23.15 8.94
N SER A 428 -2.98 23.35 8.64
CA SER A 428 -2.44 24.63 8.19
C SER A 428 -1.36 24.41 7.16
N VAL A 429 -0.99 25.46 6.44
CA VAL A 429 0.16 25.47 5.54
C VAL A 429 1.20 26.41 6.10
N VAL A 430 2.45 25.97 6.06
CA VAL A 430 3.60 26.78 6.50
C VAL A 430 4.48 27.05 5.29
N PHE A 431 4.79 28.32 5.07
CA PHE A 431 5.72 28.78 4.06
C PHE A 431 6.99 29.34 4.71
N LEU A 432 8.13 29.00 4.12
CA LEU A 432 9.38 29.72 4.36
C LEU A 432 9.54 30.76 3.25
N ARG A 433 9.75 32.01 3.63
CA ARG A 433 10.02 33.11 2.72
C ARG A 433 11.40 33.70 2.95
N LEU A 434 12.08 34.04 1.87
CA LEU A 434 13.32 34.80 1.89
C LEU A 434 13.26 35.82 0.75
N ASN A 435 13.55 37.09 1.04
CA ASN A 435 13.45 38.17 0.05
C ASN A 435 12.07 38.24 -0.63
N ASN A 436 10.99 38.08 0.15
CA ASN A 436 9.59 38.00 -0.29
C ASN A 436 9.20 36.79 -1.19
N GLU A 437 10.14 35.91 -1.53
CA GLU A 437 9.86 34.70 -2.31
C GLU A 437 9.61 33.49 -1.41
N VAL A 438 8.65 32.63 -1.78
CA VAL A 438 8.44 31.34 -1.12
C VAL A 438 9.52 30.35 -1.58
N ILE A 439 10.32 29.87 -0.64
CA ILE A 439 11.41 28.92 -0.91
C ILE A 439 11.08 27.49 -0.47
N ALA A 440 10.12 27.32 0.44
CA ALA A 440 9.63 26.02 0.88
C ALA A 440 8.20 26.11 1.43
N SER A 441 7.51 24.98 1.43
CA SER A 441 6.18 24.79 2.00
C SER A 441 6.06 23.45 2.74
N SER A 442 5.11 23.36 3.67
CA SER A 442 4.65 22.09 4.24
C SER A 442 3.20 22.21 4.69
N VAL A 443 2.44 21.11 4.56
CA VAL A 443 1.11 20.99 5.18
C VAL A 443 1.28 20.36 6.56
N ILE A 444 0.79 21.06 7.57
CA ILE A 444 0.79 20.60 8.96
C ILE A 444 -0.58 19.99 9.25
N PHE A 445 -0.57 18.77 9.76
CA PHE A 445 -1.77 18.07 10.24
C PHE A 445 -1.67 17.97 11.76
N ARG A 446 -2.64 18.56 12.46
CA ARG A 446 -2.78 18.56 13.91
C ARG A 446 -3.97 17.71 14.29
N PHE A 447 -3.72 16.62 14.99
CA PHE A 447 -4.77 15.75 15.48
C PHE A 447 -5.09 16.10 16.94
N PRO A 448 -6.38 16.15 17.33
CA PRO A 448 -6.78 16.54 18.70
C PRO A 448 -6.15 15.68 19.80
N ASN A 449 -5.77 14.45 19.51
CA ASN A 449 -5.06 13.55 20.43
C ASN A 449 -3.57 13.90 20.59
N LYS A 450 -3.23 15.19 20.55
CA LYS A 450 -1.88 15.74 20.76
C LYS A 450 -0.80 15.13 19.87
N LEU A 451 -1.17 14.72 18.66
CA LEU A 451 -0.25 14.29 17.62
C LEU A 451 -0.20 15.34 16.51
N LEU A 452 1.01 15.73 16.13
CA LEU A 452 1.28 16.57 14.97
C LEU A 452 2.01 15.74 13.91
N THR A 453 1.67 15.91 12.63
CA THR A 453 2.46 15.37 11.51
C THR A 453 2.62 16.40 10.42
N THR A 454 3.70 16.31 9.66
CA THR A 454 3.95 17.21 8.53
C THR A 454 4.12 16.40 7.26
N ASP A 455 3.43 16.82 6.21
CA ASP A 455 3.53 16.18 4.90
C ASP A 455 3.43 17.23 3.79
N LEU A 456 3.40 16.78 2.52
CA LEU A 456 3.31 17.65 1.35
C LEU A 456 4.41 18.74 1.36
N HIS A 457 5.60 18.35 1.83
CA HIS A 457 6.78 19.21 1.84
C HIS A 457 7.13 19.59 0.41
N GLY A 458 7.19 20.89 0.12
CA GLY A 458 7.67 21.47 -1.12
C GLY A 458 8.93 22.31 -0.85
N HIS A 459 9.91 22.30 -1.74
CA HIS A 459 11.06 23.21 -1.62
C HIS A 459 11.76 23.42 -2.95
N ASN A 460 12.07 24.69 -3.23
CA ASN A 460 13.00 25.03 -4.29
C ASN A 460 14.43 24.73 -3.81
N HIS A 461 15.07 23.71 -4.38
CA HIS A 461 16.40 23.29 -3.92
C HIS A 461 17.49 24.35 -4.06
N GLU A 462 17.40 25.22 -5.05
CA GLU A 462 18.42 26.24 -5.30
C GLU A 462 18.42 27.31 -4.21
N THR A 463 17.23 27.75 -3.80
CA THR A 463 17.06 28.80 -2.79
C THR A 463 16.97 28.25 -1.37
N SER A 464 16.39 27.07 -1.16
CA SER A 464 16.20 26.48 0.18
C SER A 464 17.45 25.77 0.74
N ARG A 465 18.30 25.15 -0.10
CA ARG A 465 19.47 24.40 0.40
C ARG A 465 20.54 25.27 1.05
N PRO A 466 20.90 26.46 0.51
CA PRO A 466 21.88 27.35 1.14
C PRO A 466 21.49 27.70 2.58
N VAL A 467 20.20 27.97 2.79
CA VAL A 467 19.64 28.35 4.10
C VAL A 467 19.11 27.16 4.92
N LYS A 468 19.32 25.92 4.43
CA LYS A 468 18.90 24.69 5.09
C LYS A 468 17.39 24.63 5.40
N GLY A 469 16.55 25.12 4.48
CA GLY A 469 15.10 25.25 4.66
C GLY A 469 14.37 24.00 5.18
N TYR A 470 14.77 22.80 4.77
CA TYR A 470 14.22 21.55 5.32
C TYR A 470 14.46 21.42 6.85
N PHE A 471 15.66 21.76 7.31
CA PHE A 471 15.99 21.74 8.75
C PHE A 471 15.27 22.85 9.51
N VAL A 472 15.13 24.03 8.89
CA VAL A 472 14.34 25.15 9.45
C VAL A 472 12.89 24.68 9.68
N MET A 473 12.28 24.02 8.70
CA MET A 473 10.91 23.50 8.82
C MET A 473 10.77 22.48 9.96
N LEU A 474 11.71 21.52 10.07
CA LEU A 474 11.68 20.54 11.17
C LEU A 474 11.83 21.22 12.54
N GLN A 475 12.76 22.16 12.68
CA GLN A 475 12.98 22.88 13.94
C GLN A 475 11.79 23.76 14.32
N TRP A 476 11.23 24.49 13.35
CA TRP A 476 10.02 25.28 13.56
C TRP A 476 8.84 24.39 13.99
N THR A 477 8.67 23.23 13.36
CA THR A 477 7.60 22.28 13.71
C THR A 477 7.71 21.81 15.17
N ILE A 478 8.93 21.52 15.63
CA ILE A 478 9.16 21.13 17.04
C ILE A 478 8.87 22.29 17.98
N LYS A 479 9.32 23.50 17.63
CA LYS A 479 9.03 24.71 18.41
C LYS A 479 7.51 24.94 18.53
N ASP A 480 6.79 24.89 17.41
CA ASP A 480 5.33 25.06 17.37
C ASP A 480 4.61 23.99 18.22
N ALA A 481 5.03 22.73 18.10
CA ALA A 481 4.49 21.62 18.87
C ALA A 481 4.71 21.78 20.39
N LEU A 482 5.89 22.26 20.82
CA LEU A 482 6.19 22.56 22.22
C LEU A 482 5.32 23.70 22.75
N GLU A 483 5.19 24.79 21.98
CA GLU A 483 4.40 25.97 22.34
C GLU A 483 2.90 25.66 22.43
N LYS A 484 2.41 24.75 21.56
CA LYS A 484 1.01 24.30 21.52
C LYS A 484 0.75 23.01 22.34
N HIS A 485 1.71 22.56 23.15
CA HIS A 485 1.57 21.41 24.06
C HIS A 485 1.17 20.08 23.39
N PHE A 486 1.70 19.80 22.19
CA PHE A 486 1.59 18.48 21.57
C PHE A 486 2.49 17.45 22.27
N ASP A 487 2.03 16.20 22.31
CA ASP A 487 2.74 15.08 22.94
C ASP A 487 3.69 14.40 21.95
N PHE A 488 3.29 14.32 20.68
CA PHE A 488 4.04 13.60 19.66
C PHE A 488 4.14 14.38 18.35
N ILE A 489 5.26 14.23 17.65
CA ILE A 489 5.42 14.64 16.26
C ILE A 489 5.80 13.43 15.42
N ASP A 490 5.03 13.13 14.38
CA ASP A 490 5.39 12.15 13.35
C ASP A 490 5.92 12.89 12.13
N PHE A 491 7.19 12.71 11.80
CA PHE A 491 7.78 13.30 10.61
C PHE A 491 7.69 12.38 9.38
N GLY A 492 7.15 11.17 9.53
CA GLY A 492 7.06 10.20 8.45
C GLY A 492 8.39 9.47 8.17
N PRO A 493 8.40 8.60 7.15
CA PRO A 493 9.48 7.61 6.96
C PRO A 493 10.69 8.07 6.13
N THR A 494 10.62 9.25 5.51
CA THR A 494 11.67 9.73 4.60
C THR A 494 12.80 10.43 5.37
N THR A 495 14.01 10.51 4.81
CA THR A 495 15.10 11.38 5.32
C THR A 495 15.39 11.22 6.84
N PRO A 496 15.84 10.02 7.29
CA PRO A 496 15.95 9.69 8.72
C PRO A 496 16.95 10.55 9.49
N GLY A 497 18.13 10.81 8.91
CA GLY A 497 19.26 11.45 9.61
C GLY A 497 18.90 12.78 10.30
N PRO A 498 18.41 13.79 9.56
CA PRO A 498 17.97 15.07 10.15
C PRO A 498 16.94 14.96 11.26
N LYS A 499 16.06 13.95 11.21
CA LYS A 499 14.99 13.73 12.19
C LYS A 499 15.56 13.13 13.48
N ILE A 500 16.41 12.12 13.34
CA ILE A 500 17.15 11.51 14.45
C ILE A 500 18.04 12.54 15.14
N ASP A 501 18.69 13.42 14.36
CA ASP A 501 19.53 14.48 14.91
C ASP A 501 18.74 15.44 15.83
N LEU A 502 17.46 15.64 15.53
CA LEU A 502 16.53 16.45 16.30
C LEU A 502 15.82 15.67 17.42
N GLY A 503 16.22 14.43 17.71
CA GLY A 503 15.71 13.65 18.85
C GLY A 503 14.62 12.64 18.50
N CYS A 504 14.28 12.44 17.22
CA CYS A 504 13.28 11.44 16.85
C CYS A 504 13.79 10.01 17.10
N ILE A 505 12.88 9.15 17.53
CA ILE A 505 13.07 7.70 17.53
C ILE A 505 12.54 7.11 16.22
N GLN A 506 13.18 6.03 15.79
CA GLN A 506 12.75 5.28 14.61
C GLN A 506 11.75 4.20 15.04
N LEU A 507 10.55 4.25 14.47
CA LEU A 507 9.48 3.28 14.73
C LEU A 507 9.27 2.41 13.49
N PRO A 508 9.45 1.08 13.59
CA PRO A 508 9.29 0.19 12.45
C PRO A 508 7.82 0.17 12.00
N LEU A 509 7.61 0.37 10.69
CA LEU A 509 6.31 0.20 10.05
C LEU A 509 6.19 -1.23 9.54
N GLN A 510 5.08 -1.90 9.86
CA GLN A 510 4.71 -3.17 9.27
C GLN A 510 3.71 -2.90 8.15
N GLY A 511 3.93 -3.53 7.00
CA GLY A 511 3.00 -3.46 5.88
C GLY A 511 2.29 -4.79 5.67
N GLY A 512 1.08 -4.71 5.11
CA GLY A 512 0.39 -5.83 4.48
C GLY A 512 0.28 -5.60 2.97
N ALA A 513 0.58 -6.61 2.16
CA ALA A 513 0.30 -6.59 0.72
C ALA A 513 -0.63 -7.73 0.33
N TYR A 514 -1.82 -7.40 -0.18
CA TYR A 514 -2.69 -8.37 -0.83
C TYR A 514 -2.55 -8.25 -2.34
N CYS A 515 -2.42 -9.38 -3.03
CA CYS A 515 -2.34 -9.45 -4.47
C CYS A 515 -3.31 -10.53 -4.96
N GLY A 516 -4.31 -10.16 -5.77
CA GLY A 516 -5.25 -11.15 -6.33
C GLY A 516 -4.60 -12.12 -7.31
N ASN A 517 -3.49 -11.69 -7.93
CA ASN A 517 -2.72 -12.45 -8.92
C ASN A 517 -1.47 -13.09 -8.27
N PRO A 518 -1.29 -14.43 -8.35
CA PRO A 518 -0.12 -15.12 -7.80
C PRO A 518 1.23 -14.68 -8.36
N ILE A 519 1.29 -14.24 -9.62
CA ILE A 519 2.54 -13.77 -10.24
C ILE A 519 2.96 -12.44 -9.61
N ILE A 520 2.00 -11.52 -9.46
CA ILE A 520 2.20 -10.24 -8.78
C ILE A 520 2.57 -10.49 -7.31
N SER A 521 1.83 -11.38 -6.65
CA SER A 521 2.10 -11.80 -5.27
C SER A 521 3.54 -12.29 -5.07
N TYR A 522 4.01 -13.18 -5.96
CA TYR A 522 5.38 -13.65 -5.93
C TYR A 522 6.38 -12.50 -6.15
N GLY A 523 6.14 -11.64 -7.15
CA GLY A 523 6.98 -10.47 -7.42
C GLY A 523 7.09 -9.54 -6.21
N VAL A 524 5.96 -9.16 -5.61
CA VAL A 524 5.88 -8.32 -4.41
C VAL A 524 6.64 -8.97 -3.25
N SER A 525 6.43 -10.26 -2.98
CA SER A 525 7.11 -10.97 -1.90
C SER A 525 8.65 -10.91 -2.03
N LYS A 526 9.18 -11.00 -3.26
CA LYS A 526 10.63 -10.94 -3.52
C LYS A 526 11.19 -9.52 -3.44
N ILE A 527 10.40 -8.53 -3.86
CA ILE A 527 10.79 -7.11 -3.80
C ILE A 527 10.85 -6.66 -2.35
N CYS A 528 9.84 -6.97 -1.55
CA CYS A 528 9.76 -6.57 -0.15
C CYS A 528 10.88 -7.18 0.71
N GLN A 529 11.28 -8.42 0.47
CA GLN A 529 12.43 -9.05 1.14
C GLN A 529 13.77 -8.32 0.89
N ARG A 530 13.90 -7.58 -0.21
CA ARG A 530 15.12 -6.82 -0.54
C ARG A 530 15.19 -5.45 0.11
N VAL A 531 14.04 -4.86 0.48
CA VAL A 531 13.99 -3.55 1.16
C VAL A 531 14.70 -3.63 2.51
N ASP A 532 14.52 -4.73 3.24
CA ASP A 532 15.18 -5.00 4.52
C ASP A 532 16.70 -5.05 4.41
N THR A 533 17.21 -5.70 3.36
CA THR A 533 18.66 -5.89 3.18
C THR A 533 19.38 -4.61 2.73
N VAL A 534 18.70 -3.75 1.96
CA VAL A 534 19.28 -2.46 1.51
C VAL A 534 19.30 -1.44 2.64
N HIS A 535 18.28 -1.39 3.50
CA HIS A 535 18.28 -0.51 4.66
C HIS A 535 19.34 -0.90 5.69
N MET A 536 19.51 -2.20 5.97
CA MET A 536 20.59 -2.66 6.86
C MET A 536 21.99 -2.36 6.31
N LYS A 537 22.23 -2.58 5.01
CA LYS A 537 23.55 -2.29 4.40
C LYS A 537 23.89 -0.79 4.36
N LYS A 538 22.90 0.09 4.18
CA LYS A 538 23.12 1.56 4.22
C LYS A 538 23.36 2.09 5.63
N GLU A 539 22.86 1.41 6.66
CA GLU A 539 23.18 1.71 8.06
C GLU A 539 24.61 1.31 8.39
N ASP A 540 25.03 0.10 8.02
CA ASP A 540 26.40 -0.38 8.24
C ASP A 540 27.46 0.43 7.48
N SER A 541 27.12 0.95 6.28
CA SER A 541 28.04 1.79 5.50
C SER A 541 28.15 3.22 6.02
N LYS A 542 27.18 3.72 6.80
CA LYS A 542 27.26 5.05 7.43
C LYS A 542 28.04 5.07 8.74
N THR A 543 28.25 3.90 9.35
CA THR A 543 29.18 3.75 10.49
C THR A 543 30.64 3.68 10.08
N ASN A 544 30.95 3.55 8.80
CA ASN A 544 32.31 3.50 8.26
C ASN A 544 32.45 4.44 7.07
N ASP A 545 32.48 5.75 7.31
CA ASP A 545 32.94 6.71 6.30
C ASP A 545 34.39 7.15 6.64
N PRO A 546 35.39 6.74 5.85
CA PRO A 546 36.79 7.06 6.09
C PRO A 546 37.13 8.42 5.48
N GLN A 547 36.82 9.50 6.20
CA GLN A 547 37.44 10.81 5.95
C GLN A 547 37.87 11.47 7.28
N ALA A 548 38.98 10.98 7.82
CA ALA A 548 39.89 11.74 8.67
C ALA A 548 41.29 11.11 8.58
N THR A 549 42.13 11.73 7.74
CA THR A 549 43.60 11.81 7.79
C THR A 549 44.40 10.75 8.57
N THR A 550 45.24 10.06 7.80
CA THR A 550 46.63 9.66 8.10
C THR A 550 47.20 10.13 9.44
N GLN A 551 47.40 9.19 10.36
CA GLN A 551 48.65 9.01 11.12
C GLN A 551 48.66 7.63 11.77
N GLY A 552 49.78 6.93 11.60
CA GLY A 552 49.91 5.51 11.93
C GLY A 552 49.76 5.21 13.43
N ASN A 553 49.14 4.07 13.70
CA ASN A 553 49.58 3.10 14.72
C ASN A 553 48.76 1.82 14.56
N LYS A 554 49.44 0.67 14.53
CA LYS A 554 48.82 -0.68 14.56
C LYS A 554 47.99 -0.83 15.83
N PRO A 555 46.77 -1.41 15.80
CA PRO A 555 46.05 -1.74 17.02
C PRO A 555 46.31 -3.19 17.43
N ASP A 556 46.67 -3.35 18.71
CA ASP A 556 46.80 -4.61 19.42
C ASP A 556 45.47 -5.40 19.49
N ALA A 557 45.59 -6.72 19.34
CA ALA A 557 44.51 -7.70 19.30
C ALA A 557 43.68 -7.83 20.61
N ALA A 558 43.99 -7.07 21.67
CA ALA A 558 43.32 -7.17 22.96
C ALA A 558 41.98 -6.39 23.05
N ARG A 559 41.70 -5.44 22.14
CA ARG A 559 40.54 -4.53 22.24
C ARG A 559 39.23 -5.03 21.62
N VAL A 560 39.25 -6.16 20.92
CA VAL A 560 38.07 -6.74 20.24
C VAL A 560 37.22 -7.60 21.19
N SER A 561 37.77 -8.02 22.34
CA SER A 561 37.07 -8.89 23.31
C SER A 561 36.15 -8.14 24.29
N SER A 562 36.30 -6.82 24.46
CA SER A 562 35.47 -6.02 25.38
C SER A 562 34.17 -5.52 24.74
N LEU A 563 34.15 -5.29 23.43
CA LEU A 563 32.97 -4.82 22.67
C LEU A 563 31.87 -5.89 22.51
N THR A 564 32.22 -7.18 22.63
CA THR A 564 31.26 -8.29 22.56
C THR A 564 30.57 -8.59 23.89
N LYS A 565 31.17 -8.19 25.03
CA LYS A 565 30.54 -8.34 26.36
C LYS A 565 29.56 -7.21 26.69
N GLU A 566 29.77 -6.00 26.15
CA GLU A 566 28.90 -4.85 26.43
C GLU A 566 27.58 -4.89 25.62
N LYS A 567 27.60 -5.44 24.39
CA LYS A 567 26.39 -5.67 23.59
C LYS A 567 25.40 -6.68 24.18
N ARG A 568 25.85 -7.59 25.07
CA ARG A 568 24.95 -8.53 25.78
C ARG A 568 24.29 -7.94 27.04
N LYS A 569 24.78 -6.82 27.57
CA LYS A 569 24.17 -6.16 28.74
C LYS A 569 23.06 -5.17 28.40
N VAL A 570 23.03 -4.64 27.17
CA VAL A 570 22.02 -3.64 26.74
C VAL A 570 20.69 -4.29 26.32
N THR A 571 20.67 -5.58 25.97
CA THR A 571 19.45 -6.29 25.57
C THR A 571 18.59 -6.80 26.75
N ALA A 572 19.03 -6.60 28.00
CA ALA A 572 18.36 -7.14 29.20
C ALA A 572 17.51 -6.12 29.98
N ASN A 573 17.33 -4.88 29.51
CA ASN A 573 16.60 -3.82 30.24
C ASN A 573 15.42 -3.23 29.46
N ILE A 574 14.64 -4.07 28.78
CA ILE A 574 13.27 -3.71 28.37
C ILE A 574 12.36 -4.02 29.56
N ARG A 575 12.17 -3.03 30.44
CA ARG A 575 11.13 -3.10 31.48
C ARG A 575 9.77 -3.04 30.78
N HIS A 576 9.01 -4.13 30.89
CA HIS A 576 7.55 -4.07 30.73
C HIS A 576 7.01 -3.07 31.75
N TYR A 577 6.37 -2.00 31.28
CA TYR A 577 5.57 -1.13 32.13
C TYR A 577 4.23 -1.83 32.43
N PRO A 578 3.89 -2.09 33.69
CA PRO A 578 2.53 -2.51 34.03
C PRO A 578 1.60 -1.31 33.84
N VAL A 579 0.53 -1.53 33.08
CA VAL A 579 -0.60 -0.62 33.01
C VAL A 579 -1.32 -0.73 34.35
N SER A 580 -1.16 0.30 35.19
CA SER A 580 -1.93 0.48 36.41
C SER A 580 -3.34 0.95 36.02
N CYS A 581 -4.27 0.02 35.89
CA CYS A 581 -5.69 0.31 35.97
C CYS A 581 -6.06 0.50 37.44
N ASN A 582 -6.29 1.73 37.88
CA ASN A 582 -7.22 2.10 38.94
C ASN A 582 -7.24 3.62 39.04
N ASP A 583 -8.29 4.21 38.48
CA ASP A 583 -8.96 5.39 39.03
C ASP A 583 -10.41 5.31 38.57
N SER A 584 -11.21 4.63 39.38
CA SER A 584 -12.65 4.52 39.28
C SER A 584 -13.26 5.89 39.58
N TYR A 585 -13.66 6.62 38.53
CA TYR A 585 -14.67 7.66 38.68
C TYR A 585 -16.03 6.99 38.90
N VAL A 586 -16.42 6.92 40.18
CA VAL A 586 -17.81 6.66 40.58
C VAL A 586 -18.62 7.88 40.18
N VAL A 587 -19.40 7.76 39.11
CA VAL A 587 -20.45 8.72 38.79
C VAL A 587 -21.64 8.37 39.66
N GLU A 588 -21.83 9.12 40.74
CA GLU A 588 -23.04 9.12 41.55
C GLU A 588 -24.21 9.57 40.67
N ALA A 589 -25.15 8.66 40.43
CA ALA A 589 -26.41 8.98 39.77
C ALA A 589 -27.26 9.83 40.71
N GLN A 590 -27.45 11.11 40.38
CA GLN A 590 -28.46 11.94 41.03
C GLN A 590 -29.86 11.57 40.51
N ASP A 591 -30.69 11.17 41.45
CA ASP A 591 -32.12 10.87 41.34
C ASP A 591 -32.90 12.12 40.86
N PRO A 592 -33.66 12.05 39.75
CA PRO A 592 -34.46 13.17 39.26
C PRO A 592 -35.87 13.10 39.84
N THR A 593 -36.00 13.14 41.17
CA THR A 593 -37.29 13.41 41.83
C THR A 593 -37.13 14.26 43.08
N GLU A 594 -36.86 15.57 42.92
CA GLU A 594 -37.31 16.58 43.89
C GLU A 594 -37.27 18.03 43.34
N ARG A 595 -38.49 18.59 43.11
CA ARG A 595 -38.92 20.01 43.18
C ARG A 595 -38.38 20.97 42.09
N LYS A 596 -39.22 21.74 41.39
CA LYS A 596 -40.55 22.31 41.69
C LYS A 596 -41.56 22.09 40.57
#